data_AF-A0A7C6SRA7-F1
#
_entry.id   AF-A0A7C6SRA7-F1
#
_cell.length_a   1.000
_cell.length_b   1.000
_cell.length_c   1.000
_cell.angle_alpha   90.00
_cell.angle_beta   90.00
_cell.angle_gamma   90.00
#
_symmetry.space_group_name_H-M   'P 1'
#
loop_
_entity.id
_entity.type
_entity.pdbx_description
1 polymer ?
#
loop_
_entity_poly.entity_id
_entity_poly.type
_entity_poly.pdbx_seq_one_letter_code
_entity_poly.pdbx_strand_id
1 'polypeptide(L)'
;MQTSPNPRRSPHGAALSACFHHFVRILGLLLLNLLVRGVALLPLILALAGHNVLGFPRAHVIPMSLLACLPLYALIVMPFVFFTRSTLFWVVGWRDTAPACTLSNFGRWLLAGLLRLLRALPFVAPIAALTITFYVYWTMAGFNEFGLMINDIGALIGGDYAHGIALIALAFIVFTLLAVLGWRRDLPFAFLSVDAKGIHRALKASRAVRRRKLNGLGRTSLINFLITLPAIGTSLYFIADYLRSMMVGDLQWDLTMLLTTLTTFDFPQEVYVRIGIALIILYLPFVLWRKAALAHTIGQAAIKASR
;
A
#
# COMPACT_ATOMS: atom_id res chain seq x y z
N MET A 1 -15.61 16.68 24.64
CA MET A 1 -15.48 17.94 23.88
C MET A 1 -14.91 17.64 22.50
N GLN A 2 -15.60 17.99 21.42
CA GLN A 2 -15.06 17.88 20.05
C GLN A 2 -14.14 19.07 19.78
N THR A 3 -12.93 18.83 19.27
CA THR A 3 -12.09 19.92 18.77
C THR A 3 -12.69 20.45 17.48
N SER A 4 -13.17 21.69 17.47
CA SER A 4 -13.65 22.34 16.25
C SER A 4 -12.48 22.47 15.26
N PRO A 5 -12.66 22.10 13.98
CA PRO A 5 -11.56 22.13 13.02
C PRO A 5 -11.14 23.58 12.76
N ASN A 6 -9.91 23.95 13.13
CA ASN A 6 -9.36 25.27 12.81
C ASN A 6 -8.81 25.26 11.36
N PRO A 7 -9.45 25.98 10.41
CA PRO A 7 -9.07 25.94 9.00
C PRO A 7 -7.74 26.65 8.70
N ARG A 8 -7.16 27.40 9.66
CA ARG A 8 -5.90 28.14 9.50
C ARG A 8 -4.65 27.36 9.93
N ARG A 9 -4.80 26.23 10.64
CA ARG A 9 -3.66 25.40 11.07
C ARG A 9 -3.17 24.51 9.93
N SER A 10 -1.87 24.20 9.94
CA SER A 10 -1.31 23.21 9.02
C SER A 10 -1.99 21.84 9.24
N PRO A 11 -2.23 21.04 8.18
CA PRO A 11 -2.92 19.76 8.32
C PRO A 11 -2.24 18.80 9.31
N HIS A 12 -0.90 18.78 9.32
CA HIS A 12 -0.09 17.97 10.23
C HIS A 12 -0.15 18.46 11.67
N GLY A 13 -0.19 19.78 11.90
CA GLY A 13 -0.36 20.35 13.24
C GLY A 13 -1.76 20.12 13.81
N ALA A 14 -2.80 20.27 12.98
CA ALA A 14 -4.18 19.94 13.37
C ALA A 14 -4.33 18.45 13.69
N ALA A 15 -3.73 17.58 12.86
CA ALA A 15 -3.70 16.14 13.10
C ALA A 15 -2.95 15.76 14.38
N LEU A 16 -1.81 16.40 14.66
CA LEU A 16 -1.03 16.14 15.87
C LEU A 16 -1.84 16.44 17.12
N SER A 17 -2.46 17.63 17.16
CA SER A 17 -3.35 18.03 18.26
C SER A 17 -4.47 17.02 18.46
N ALA A 18 -5.19 16.66 17.38
CA ALA A 18 -6.30 15.72 17.47
C ALA A 18 -5.87 14.31 17.91
N CYS A 19 -4.71 13.85 17.44
CA CYS A 19 -4.14 12.55 17.83
C CYS A 19 -3.77 12.52 19.33
N PHE A 20 -3.20 13.59 19.88
CA PHE A 20 -2.88 13.66 21.30
C PHE A 20 -4.15 13.74 22.18
N HIS A 21 -5.14 14.54 21.78
CA HIS A 21 -6.41 14.65 22.52
C HIS A 21 -7.18 13.31 22.57
N HIS A 22 -6.99 12.46 21.55
CA HIS A 22 -7.64 11.16 21.44
C HIS A 22 -6.64 9.98 21.50
N PHE A 23 -5.54 10.14 22.25
CA PHE A 23 -4.41 9.21 22.24
C PHE A 23 -4.81 7.75 22.45
N VAL A 24 -5.56 7.44 23.50
CA VAL A 24 -5.99 6.07 23.83
C VAL A 24 -6.77 5.43 22.67
N ARG A 25 -7.66 6.20 22.03
CA ARG A 25 -8.46 5.72 20.92
C ARG A 25 -7.63 5.51 19.65
N ILE A 26 -6.66 6.39 19.40
CA ILE A 26 -5.72 6.25 18.28
C ILE A 26 -4.80 5.03 18.49
N LEU A 27 -4.31 4.80 19.71
CA LEU A 27 -3.52 3.63 20.05
C LEU A 27 -4.33 2.33 19.86
N GLY A 28 -5.57 2.28 20.37
CA GLY A 28 -6.46 1.14 20.15
C GLY A 28 -6.73 0.90 18.65
N LEU A 29 -6.93 1.97 17.87
CA LEU A 29 -7.12 1.88 16.43
C LEU A 29 -5.86 1.37 15.71
N LEU A 30 -4.66 1.72 16.20
CA LEU A 30 -3.39 1.24 15.67
C LEU A 30 -3.23 -0.26 15.89
N LEU A 31 -3.44 -0.72 17.13
CA LEU A 31 -3.38 -2.14 17.50
C LEU A 31 -4.38 -2.97 16.71
N LEU A 32 -5.62 -2.50 16.58
CA LEU A 32 -6.64 -3.15 15.77
C LEU A 32 -6.24 -3.24 14.29
N ASN A 33 -5.66 -2.18 13.73
CA ASN A 33 -5.15 -2.19 12.35
C ASN A 33 -4.00 -3.19 12.16
N LEU A 34 -3.12 -3.34 13.15
CA LEU A 34 -2.04 -4.33 13.12
C LEU A 34 -2.61 -5.75 13.18
N LEU A 35 -3.51 -6.03 14.12
CA LEU A 35 -4.13 -7.33 14.28
C LEU A 35 -4.87 -7.76 13.01
N VAL A 36 -5.72 -6.89 12.47
CA VAL A 36 -6.50 -7.16 11.25
C VAL A 36 -5.59 -7.48 10.05
N ARG A 37 -4.47 -6.77 9.93
CA ARG A 37 -3.48 -7.03 8.87
C ARG A 37 -2.67 -8.29 9.13
N GLY A 38 -2.33 -8.58 10.38
CA GLY A 38 -1.66 -9.82 10.77
C GLY A 38 -2.50 -11.03 10.40
N VAL A 39 -3.81 -11.00 10.69
CA VAL A 39 -4.76 -12.05 10.30
C VAL A 39 -4.84 -12.19 8.78
N ALA A 40 -4.95 -11.07 8.04
CA ALA A 40 -5.04 -11.13 6.58
C ALA A 40 -3.75 -11.57 5.90
N LEU A 41 -2.58 -11.36 6.52
CA LEU A 41 -1.27 -11.77 6.03
C LEU A 41 -0.81 -13.11 6.62
N LEU A 42 -1.64 -13.78 7.41
CA LEU A 42 -1.29 -15.00 8.11
C LEU A 42 -0.76 -16.11 7.18
N PRO A 43 -1.35 -16.37 6.00
CA PRO A 43 -0.79 -17.36 5.07
C PRO A 43 0.68 -17.08 4.70
N LEU A 44 1.01 -15.81 4.43
CA LEU A 44 2.36 -15.39 4.09
C LEU A 44 3.31 -15.47 5.29
N ILE A 45 2.86 -15.06 6.48
CA ILE A 45 3.66 -15.13 7.72
C ILE A 45 4.04 -16.60 8.01
N LEU A 46 3.07 -17.51 7.89
CA LEU A 46 3.30 -18.94 8.10
C LEU A 46 4.22 -19.53 7.03
N ALA A 47 4.07 -19.12 5.76
CA ALA A 47 4.97 -19.51 4.68
C ALA A 47 6.42 -19.06 4.92
N LEU A 48 6.63 -17.82 5.37
CA LEU A 48 7.96 -17.29 5.73
C LEU A 48 8.55 -17.99 6.96
N ALA A 49 7.71 -18.54 7.84
CA ALA A 49 8.15 -19.38 8.96
C ALA A 49 8.43 -20.85 8.56
N GLY A 50 8.29 -21.20 7.27
CA GLY A 50 8.54 -22.54 6.74
C GLY A 50 7.33 -23.48 6.79
N HIS A 51 6.15 -22.99 7.19
CA HIS A 51 4.93 -23.81 7.24
C HIS A 51 4.15 -23.73 5.91
N ASN A 52 3.85 -24.90 5.34
CA ASN A 52 3.03 -25.01 4.13
C ASN A 52 1.57 -25.42 4.46
N VAL A 53 0.83 -24.50 5.08
CA VAL A 53 -0.52 -24.78 5.61
C VAL A 53 -1.56 -25.05 4.51
N LEU A 54 -1.38 -24.44 3.33
CA LEU A 54 -2.30 -24.55 2.20
C LEU A 54 -1.91 -25.65 1.19
N GLY A 55 -0.84 -26.41 1.47
CA GLY A 55 -0.41 -27.52 0.60
C GLY A 55 0.14 -27.08 -0.76
N PHE A 56 0.68 -25.87 -0.87
CA PHE A 56 1.23 -25.36 -2.12
C PHE A 56 2.53 -26.07 -2.53
N PRO A 57 2.91 -26.10 -3.82
CA PRO A 57 4.20 -26.64 -4.25
C PRO A 57 5.36 -25.91 -3.55
N ARG A 58 6.35 -26.67 -3.04
CA ARG A 58 7.48 -26.11 -2.24
C ARG A 58 8.21 -24.97 -2.94
N ALA A 59 8.39 -25.06 -4.25
CA ALA A 59 9.05 -24.04 -5.06
C ALA A 59 8.28 -22.70 -5.14
N HIS A 60 6.98 -22.69 -4.82
CA HIS A 60 6.09 -21.54 -5.04
C HIS A 60 5.25 -21.19 -3.81
N VAL A 61 5.61 -21.71 -2.62
CA VAL A 61 4.82 -21.52 -1.38
C VAL A 61 4.62 -20.05 -1.08
N ILE A 62 5.67 -19.23 -1.18
CA ILE A 62 5.64 -17.80 -0.84
C ILE A 62 4.75 -17.00 -1.81
N PRO A 63 4.95 -17.05 -3.14
CA PRO A 63 4.10 -16.31 -4.07
C PRO A 63 2.63 -16.80 -4.03
N MET A 64 2.39 -18.10 -3.88
CA MET A 64 1.02 -18.63 -3.74
C MET A 64 0.37 -18.19 -2.43
N SER A 65 1.14 -18.12 -1.34
CA SER A 65 0.67 -17.59 -0.05
C SER A 65 0.36 -16.09 -0.13
N LEU A 66 1.15 -15.32 -0.88
CA LEU A 66 0.86 -13.92 -1.17
C LEU A 66 -0.47 -13.76 -1.94
N LEU A 67 -0.72 -14.61 -2.94
CA LEU A 67 -1.99 -14.64 -3.67
C LEU A 67 -3.17 -15.01 -2.76
N ALA A 68 -2.99 -15.98 -1.86
CA ALA A 68 -4.00 -16.37 -0.87
C ALA A 68 -4.32 -15.24 0.14
N CYS A 69 -3.36 -14.33 0.39
CA CYS A 69 -3.60 -13.15 1.23
C CYS A 69 -4.51 -12.12 0.55
N LEU A 70 -4.58 -12.06 -0.78
CA LEU A 70 -5.39 -11.06 -1.51
C LEU A 70 -6.89 -11.12 -1.16
N PRO A 71 -7.59 -12.27 -1.22
CA PRO A 71 -9.00 -12.34 -0.84
C PRO A 71 -9.20 -12.02 0.65
N LEU A 72 -8.33 -12.48 1.54
CA LEU A 72 -8.40 -12.16 2.97
C LEU A 72 -8.23 -10.64 3.21
N TYR A 73 -7.30 -10.02 2.50
CA TYR A 73 -7.08 -8.57 2.56
C TYR A 73 -8.31 -7.80 2.05
N ALA A 74 -8.93 -8.28 0.97
CA ALA A 74 -10.14 -7.67 0.41
C ALA A 74 -11.35 -7.80 1.35
N LEU A 75 -11.53 -8.95 1.99
CA LEU A 75 -12.67 -9.22 2.86
C LEU A 75 -12.53 -8.60 4.25
N ILE A 76 -11.32 -8.62 4.81
CA ILE A 76 -11.06 -8.19 6.19
C ILE A 76 -10.47 -6.77 6.20
N VAL A 77 -9.33 -6.54 5.55
CA VAL A 77 -8.60 -5.27 5.72
C VAL A 77 -9.33 -4.09 5.09
N MET A 78 -9.94 -4.27 3.91
CA MET A 78 -10.62 -3.18 3.20
C MET A 78 -11.75 -2.52 4.01
N PRO A 79 -12.73 -3.24 4.59
CA PRO A 79 -13.76 -2.59 5.41
C PRO A 79 -13.16 -1.87 6.61
N PHE A 80 -12.13 -2.44 7.26
CA PHE A 80 -11.42 -1.78 8.36
C PHE A 80 -10.66 -0.51 7.94
N VAL A 81 -10.21 -0.41 6.68
CA VAL A 81 -9.63 0.82 6.13
C VAL A 81 -10.67 1.95 6.14
N PHE A 82 -11.93 1.68 5.75
CA PHE A 82 -13.01 2.67 5.79
C PHE A 82 -13.38 3.01 7.23
N PHE A 83 -13.51 2.03 8.11
CA PHE A 83 -13.75 2.26 9.54
C PHE A 83 -12.68 3.17 10.16
N THR A 84 -11.40 2.85 9.95
CA THR A 84 -10.25 3.60 10.46
C THR A 84 -10.26 5.03 9.94
N ARG A 85 -10.41 5.22 8.63
CA ARG A 85 -10.38 6.55 8.01
C ARG A 85 -11.59 7.40 8.40
N SER A 86 -12.75 6.78 8.54
CA SER A 86 -13.97 7.42 9.05
C SER A 86 -13.82 7.84 10.52
N THR A 87 -13.16 7.02 11.34
CA THR A 87 -12.82 7.34 12.73
C THR A 87 -11.86 8.52 12.81
N LEU A 88 -10.82 8.54 11.97
CA LEU A 88 -9.89 9.67 11.90
C LEU A 88 -10.59 10.95 11.43
N PHE A 89 -11.55 10.84 10.52
CA PHE A 89 -12.36 11.97 10.06
C PHE A 89 -13.22 12.58 11.18
N TRP A 90 -13.76 11.73 12.08
CA TRP A 90 -14.43 12.14 13.31
C TRP A 90 -13.46 12.73 14.35
N VAL A 91 -12.32 12.09 14.61
CA VAL A 91 -11.29 12.57 15.56
C VAL A 91 -10.81 13.99 15.21
N VAL A 92 -10.68 14.28 13.93
CA VAL A 92 -10.24 15.60 13.45
C VAL A 92 -11.39 16.63 13.43
N GLY A 93 -12.63 16.22 13.72
CA GLY A 93 -13.78 17.10 13.87
C GLY A 93 -14.56 17.40 12.57
N TRP A 94 -14.38 16.60 11.52
CA TRP A 94 -15.12 16.76 10.25
C TRP A 94 -16.38 15.88 10.14
N ARG A 95 -16.68 15.13 11.20
CA ARG A 95 -17.87 14.29 11.32
C ARG A 95 -18.45 14.43 12.72
N ASP A 96 -19.77 14.52 12.79
CA ASP A 96 -20.48 14.80 14.04
C ASP A 96 -20.55 13.58 14.96
N THR A 97 -20.78 12.39 14.39
CA THR A 97 -20.96 11.14 15.12
C THR A 97 -19.76 10.20 14.98
N ALA A 98 -19.39 9.49 16.05
CA ALA A 98 -18.36 8.45 15.95
C ALA A 98 -18.89 7.27 15.11
N PRO A 99 -18.06 6.66 14.23
CA PRO A 99 -18.47 5.46 13.52
C PRO A 99 -18.64 4.29 14.48
N ALA A 100 -19.73 3.54 14.33
CA ALA A 100 -20.00 2.32 15.07
C ALA A 100 -19.71 1.09 14.21
N CYS A 101 -19.02 0.11 14.79
CA CYS A 101 -18.72 -1.16 14.12
C CYS A 101 -19.92 -2.10 14.22
N THR A 102 -20.92 -1.89 13.37
CA THR A 102 -22.10 -2.76 13.25
C THR A 102 -22.02 -3.60 11.96
N LEU A 103 -22.70 -4.74 11.93
CA LEU A 103 -22.68 -5.63 10.75
C LEU A 103 -23.18 -4.93 9.48
N SER A 104 -24.22 -4.09 9.59
CA SER A 104 -24.74 -3.29 8.46
C SER A 104 -23.70 -2.30 7.93
N ASN A 105 -22.98 -1.62 8.83
CA ASN A 105 -21.90 -0.69 8.44
C ASN A 105 -20.71 -1.44 7.82
N PHE A 106 -20.37 -2.61 8.34
CA PHE A 106 -19.33 -3.47 7.79
C PHE A 106 -19.64 -3.84 6.34
N GLY A 107 -20.86 -4.29 6.04
CA GLY A 107 -21.28 -4.61 4.67
C GLY A 107 -21.15 -3.41 3.72
N ARG A 108 -21.54 -2.21 4.16
CA ARG A 108 -21.37 -0.98 3.38
C ARG A 108 -19.89 -0.64 3.14
N TRP A 109 -19.03 -0.81 4.15
CA TRP A 109 -17.59 -0.59 4.02
C TRP A 109 -16.92 -1.63 3.12
N LEU A 110 -17.38 -2.89 3.17
CA LEU A 110 -16.90 -3.95 2.29
C LEU A 110 -17.24 -3.64 0.84
N LEU A 111 -18.50 -3.33 0.53
CA LEU A 111 -18.94 -2.94 -0.81
C LEU A 111 -18.17 -1.70 -1.32
N ALA A 112 -17.94 -0.71 -0.46
CA ALA A 112 -17.13 0.45 -0.83
C ALA A 112 -15.65 0.09 -1.07
N GLY A 113 -15.10 -0.84 -0.30
CA GLY A 113 -13.77 -1.41 -0.48
C GLY A 113 -13.62 -2.12 -1.82
N LEU A 114 -14.54 -3.02 -2.14
CA LEU A 114 -14.59 -3.75 -3.40
C LEU A 114 -14.78 -2.81 -4.59
N LEU A 115 -15.68 -1.82 -4.49
CA LEU A 115 -15.86 -0.81 -5.53
C LEU A 115 -14.59 0.01 -5.75
N ARG A 116 -13.87 0.36 -4.68
CA ARG A 116 -12.59 1.07 -4.79
C ARG A 116 -11.53 0.20 -5.45
N LEU A 117 -11.47 -1.09 -5.12
CA LEU A 117 -10.56 -2.06 -5.72
C LEU A 117 -10.85 -2.24 -7.22
N LEU A 118 -12.10 -2.49 -7.59
CA LEU A 118 -12.55 -2.61 -8.98
C LEU A 118 -12.19 -1.37 -9.80
N ARG A 119 -12.36 -0.17 -9.21
CA ARG A 119 -12.02 1.09 -9.87
C ARG A 119 -10.50 1.34 -9.98
N ALA A 120 -9.69 0.69 -9.15
CA ALA A 120 -8.24 0.72 -9.22
C ALA A 120 -7.66 -0.36 -10.15
N LEU A 121 -8.41 -1.44 -10.40
CA LEU A 121 -7.97 -2.60 -11.17
C LEU A 121 -7.41 -2.25 -12.55
N PRO A 122 -8.03 -1.38 -13.38
CA PRO A 122 -7.45 -1.00 -14.68
C PRO A 122 -6.05 -0.36 -14.61
N PHE A 123 -5.70 0.21 -13.45
CA PHE A 123 -4.40 0.86 -13.23
C PHE A 123 -3.38 -0.08 -12.59
N VAL A 124 -3.86 -1.07 -11.82
CA VAL A 124 -3.01 -2.05 -11.12
C VAL A 124 -2.78 -3.30 -11.98
N ALA A 125 -3.72 -3.64 -12.87
CA ALA A 125 -3.63 -4.82 -13.72
C ALA A 125 -2.36 -4.85 -14.59
N PRO A 126 -1.91 -3.75 -15.22
CA PRO A 126 -0.70 -3.78 -16.04
C PRO A 126 0.56 -4.16 -15.25
N ILE A 127 0.76 -3.57 -14.06
CA ILE A 127 1.91 -3.90 -13.22
C ILE A 127 1.79 -5.31 -12.63
N ALA A 128 0.58 -5.75 -12.28
CA ALA A 128 0.35 -7.11 -11.80
C ALA A 128 0.65 -8.15 -12.90
N ALA A 129 0.16 -7.92 -14.13
CA ALA A 129 0.44 -8.76 -15.27
C ALA A 129 1.96 -8.82 -15.55
N LEU A 130 2.62 -7.67 -15.60
CA LEU A 130 4.06 -7.59 -15.81
C LEU A 130 4.85 -8.35 -14.73
N THR A 131 4.44 -8.23 -13.46
CA THR A 131 5.07 -8.95 -12.34
C THR A 131 4.88 -10.46 -12.44
N ILE A 132 3.67 -10.91 -12.80
CA ILE A 132 3.37 -12.34 -12.98
C ILE A 132 4.14 -12.90 -14.17
N THR A 133 4.15 -12.21 -15.30
CA THR A 133 4.90 -12.61 -16.50
C THR A 133 6.39 -12.71 -16.16
N PHE A 134 6.97 -11.70 -15.52
CA PHE A 134 8.36 -11.72 -15.10
C PHE A 134 8.67 -12.92 -14.19
N TYR A 135 7.80 -13.19 -13.21
CA TYR A 135 7.94 -14.34 -12.32
C TYR A 135 7.89 -15.67 -13.08
N VAL A 136 6.94 -15.85 -14.00
CA VAL A 136 6.78 -17.10 -14.78
C VAL A 136 7.99 -17.33 -15.68
N TYR A 137 8.41 -16.34 -16.46
CA TYR A 137 9.56 -16.51 -17.35
C TYR A 137 10.85 -16.79 -16.56
N TRP A 138 11.04 -16.11 -15.43
CA TRP A 138 12.22 -16.32 -14.61
C TRP A 138 12.24 -17.71 -13.94
N THR A 139 11.12 -18.13 -13.35
CA THR A 139 11.09 -19.33 -12.50
C THR A 139 10.70 -20.61 -13.26
N MET A 140 10.00 -20.51 -14.38
CA MET A 140 9.43 -21.67 -15.09
C MET A 140 9.99 -21.87 -16.50
N ALA A 141 10.37 -20.80 -17.22
CA ALA A 141 10.84 -20.91 -18.61
C ALA A 141 12.36 -21.13 -18.74
N GLY A 142 13.13 -20.80 -17.70
CA GLY A 142 14.59 -20.94 -17.68
C GLY A 142 15.33 -19.73 -18.26
N PHE A 143 16.63 -19.62 -17.94
CA PHE A 143 17.43 -18.42 -18.22
C PHE A 143 17.52 -18.06 -19.71
N ASN A 144 17.61 -19.06 -20.59
CA ASN A 144 17.70 -18.84 -22.05
C ASN A 144 16.42 -18.23 -22.62
N GLU A 145 15.25 -18.77 -22.28
CA GLU A 145 13.95 -18.24 -22.74
C GLU A 145 13.69 -16.83 -22.20
N PHE A 146 14.08 -16.56 -20.95
CA PHE A 146 14.01 -15.21 -20.40
C PHE A 146 14.95 -14.24 -21.12
N GLY A 147 16.19 -14.67 -21.42
CA GLY A 147 17.15 -13.89 -22.19
C GLY A 147 16.68 -13.57 -23.61
N LEU A 148 16.08 -14.55 -24.28
CA LEU A 148 15.47 -14.40 -25.60
C LEU A 148 14.29 -13.42 -25.57
N MET A 149 13.39 -13.55 -24.60
CA MET A 149 12.27 -12.62 -24.41
C MET A 149 12.77 -11.17 -24.26
N ILE A 150 13.83 -10.95 -23.48
CA ILE A 150 14.43 -9.61 -23.33
C ILE A 150 14.98 -9.12 -24.68
N ASN A 151 15.70 -9.96 -25.40
CA ASN A 151 16.27 -9.59 -26.69
C ASN A 151 15.19 -9.27 -27.74
N ASP A 152 14.12 -10.08 -27.79
CA ASP A 152 12.97 -9.86 -28.68
C ASP A 152 12.28 -8.52 -28.41
N ILE A 153 12.13 -8.15 -27.12
CA ILE A 153 11.63 -6.84 -26.72
C ILE A 153 12.55 -5.72 -27.19
N GLY A 154 13.88 -5.91 -27.10
CA GLY A 154 14.86 -4.96 -27.63
C GLY A 154 14.78 -4.83 -29.16
N ALA A 155 14.58 -5.94 -29.86
CA ALA A 155 14.46 -6.00 -31.31
C ALA A 155 13.23 -5.25 -31.84
N LEU A 156 12.16 -5.08 -31.04
CA LEU A 156 10.99 -4.26 -31.41
C LEU A 156 11.35 -2.81 -31.76
N ILE A 157 12.46 -2.30 -31.22
CA ILE A 157 12.97 -0.96 -31.53
C ILE A 157 14.29 -0.99 -32.32
N GLY A 158 14.64 -2.14 -32.90
CA GLY A 158 15.91 -2.36 -33.60
C GLY A 158 17.14 -2.37 -32.68
N GLY A 159 16.94 -2.57 -31.38
CA GLY A 159 17.99 -2.61 -30.37
C GLY A 159 18.45 -4.02 -30.01
N ASP A 160 19.27 -4.11 -28.97
CA ASP A 160 19.84 -5.35 -28.43
C ASP A 160 19.24 -5.72 -27.06
N TYR A 161 19.87 -6.68 -26.39
CA TYR A 161 19.52 -7.09 -25.03
C TYR A 161 19.48 -5.95 -24.01
N ALA A 162 20.41 -4.97 -24.07
CA ALA A 162 20.43 -3.84 -23.15
C ALA A 162 19.22 -2.91 -23.38
N HIS A 163 18.81 -2.73 -24.64
CA HIS A 163 17.60 -2.02 -24.99
C HIS A 163 16.35 -2.73 -24.46
N GLY A 164 16.32 -4.07 -24.55
CA GLY A 164 15.27 -4.90 -23.95
C GLY A 164 15.13 -4.70 -22.44
N ILE A 165 16.25 -4.73 -21.70
CA ILE A 165 16.26 -4.46 -20.25
C ILE A 165 15.73 -3.05 -19.96
N ALA A 166 16.19 -2.05 -20.71
CA ALA A 166 15.77 -0.66 -20.51
C ALA A 166 14.26 -0.49 -20.75
N LEU A 167 13.69 -1.15 -21.76
CA LEU A 167 12.25 -1.13 -22.05
C LEU A 167 11.43 -1.80 -20.94
N ILE A 168 11.86 -2.96 -20.45
CA ILE A 168 11.19 -3.65 -19.34
C ILE A 168 11.24 -2.78 -18.08
N ALA A 169 12.40 -2.23 -17.73
CA ALA A 169 12.55 -1.33 -16.59
C ALA A 169 11.65 -0.10 -16.72
N LEU A 170 11.61 0.52 -17.90
CA LEU A 170 10.71 1.64 -18.18
C LEU A 170 9.24 1.23 -18.02
N ALA A 171 8.84 0.06 -18.50
CA ALA A 171 7.48 -0.47 -18.35
C ALA A 171 7.11 -0.67 -16.86
N PHE A 172 8.02 -1.25 -16.06
CA PHE A 172 7.85 -1.36 -14.61
C PHE A 172 7.65 0.01 -13.96
N ILE A 173 8.44 1.02 -14.32
CA ILE A 173 8.32 2.38 -13.79
C ILE A 173 6.98 2.99 -14.17
N VAL A 174 6.62 2.98 -15.46
CA VAL A 174 5.38 3.58 -15.96
C VAL A 174 4.15 2.91 -15.35
N PHE A 175 4.10 1.57 -15.34
CA PHE A 175 2.96 0.85 -14.77
C PHE A 175 2.88 0.98 -13.25
N THR A 176 4.01 1.06 -12.55
CA THR A 176 4.02 1.37 -11.11
C THR A 176 3.46 2.77 -10.85
N LEU A 177 3.88 3.77 -11.63
CA LEU A 177 3.34 5.13 -11.52
C LEU A 177 1.84 5.16 -11.79
N LEU A 178 1.36 4.47 -12.84
CA LEU A 178 -0.07 4.34 -13.13
C LEU A 178 -0.83 3.67 -11.98
N ALA A 179 -0.31 2.58 -11.41
CA ALA A 179 -0.91 1.89 -10.27
C ALA A 179 -1.01 2.82 -9.04
N VAL A 180 0.05 3.55 -8.72
CA VAL A 180 0.08 4.53 -7.62
C VAL A 180 -0.95 5.65 -7.86
N LEU A 181 -0.99 6.21 -9.06
CA LEU A 181 -1.94 7.27 -9.43
C LEU A 181 -3.39 6.76 -9.36
N GLY A 182 -3.66 5.56 -9.90
CA GLY A 182 -4.97 4.91 -9.87
C GLY A 182 -5.45 4.65 -8.43
N TRP A 183 -4.55 4.17 -7.57
CA TRP A 183 -4.86 3.92 -6.16
C TRP A 183 -5.12 5.21 -5.36
N ARG A 184 -4.38 6.28 -5.69
CA ARG A 184 -4.52 7.62 -5.08
C ARG A 184 -5.75 8.37 -5.58
N ARG A 185 -6.21 8.10 -6.80
CA ARG A 185 -7.37 8.76 -7.43
C ARG A 185 -8.63 8.73 -6.57
N ASP A 186 -8.85 7.62 -5.87
CA ASP A 186 -10.02 7.39 -5.02
C ASP A 186 -9.66 7.43 -3.51
N LEU A 187 -8.56 8.11 -3.15
CA LEU A 187 -8.16 8.32 -1.75
C LEU A 187 -9.25 9.03 -0.91
N PRO A 188 -9.88 10.14 -1.38
CA PRO A 188 -10.87 10.86 -0.56
C PRO A 188 -12.10 10.02 -0.22
N PHE A 189 -12.50 9.14 -1.13
CA PHE A 189 -13.67 8.28 -0.97
C PHE A 189 -13.65 7.46 0.32
N ALA A 190 -12.47 7.00 0.73
CA ALA A 190 -12.33 6.17 1.92
C ALA A 190 -12.34 6.94 3.24
N PHE A 191 -12.24 8.28 3.21
CA PHE A 191 -12.36 9.14 4.40
C PHE A 191 -13.77 9.71 4.58
N LEU A 192 -14.53 9.83 3.49
CA LEU A 192 -15.90 10.31 3.53
C LEU A 192 -16.80 9.26 4.17
N SER A 193 -17.79 9.71 4.95
CA SER A 193 -18.67 8.88 5.76
C SER A 193 -19.64 8.03 4.91
N VAL A 194 -19.15 6.92 4.35
CA VAL A 194 -19.93 5.96 3.54
C VAL A 194 -21.06 5.33 4.35
N ASP A 195 -20.80 5.04 5.63
CA ASP A 195 -21.77 4.47 6.56
C ASP A 195 -22.97 5.40 6.78
N ALA A 196 -22.73 6.72 6.91
CA ALA A 196 -23.78 7.71 7.15
C ALA A 196 -24.46 8.21 5.86
N LYS A 197 -23.70 8.43 4.78
CA LYS A 197 -24.20 9.08 3.55
C LYS A 197 -24.53 8.11 2.43
N GLY A 198 -24.12 6.84 2.55
CA GLY A 198 -24.20 5.85 1.49
C GLY A 198 -23.08 5.99 0.45
N ILE A 199 -22.85 4.91 -0.30
CA ILE A 199 -21.75 4.79 -1.28
C ILE A 199 -21.84 5.86 -2.36
N HIS A 200 -23.01 6.01 -3.00
CA HIS A 200 -23.17 6.93 -4.13
C HIS A 200 -22.87 8.39 -3.76
N ARG A 201 -23.43 8.89 -2.64
CA ARG A 201 -23.21 10.27 -2.18
C ARG A 201 -21.76 10.51 -1.78
N ALA A 202 -21.14 9.57 -1.07
CA ALA A 202 -19.72 9.64 -0.71
C ALA A 202 -18.81 9.65 -1.95
N LEU A 203 -19.18 8.91 -3.01
CA LEU A 203 -18.42 8.85 -4.25
C LEU A 203 -18.57 10.13 -5.08
N LYS A 204 -19.78 10.72 -5.14
CA LYS A 204 -20.01 12.05 -5.72
C LYS A 204 -19.18 13.12 -5.03
N ALA A 205 -19.19 13.14 -3.69
CA ALA A 205 -18.39 14.07 -2.89
C ALA A 205 -16.87 13.87 -3.09
N SER A 206 -16.41 12.62 -3.18
CA SER A 206 -15.00 12.31 -3.50
C SER A 206 -14.57 12.88 -4.85
N ARG A 207 -15.42 12.74 -5.88
CA ARG A 207 -15.17 13.32 -7.21
C ARG A 207 -15.13 14.84 -7.17
N ALA A 208 -16.00 15.48 -6.40
CA ALA A 208 -16.00 16.94 -6.22
C ALA A 208 -14.70 17.44 -5.57
N VAL A 209 -14.25 16.78 -4.49
CA VAL A 209 -12.95 17.06 -3.83
C VAL A 209 -11.79 16.91 -4.81
N ARG A 210 -11.82 15.88 -5.66
CA ARG A 210 -10.76 15.61 -6.63
C ARG A 210 -10.69 16.66 -7.74
N ARG A 211 -11.83 17.07 -8.31
CA ARG A 211 -11.89 18.02 -9.43
C ARG A 211 -11.48 19.44 -9.03
N ARG A 212 -11.41 19.72 -7.73
CA ARG A 212 -11.10 21.04 -7.23
C ARG A 212 -9.62 21.39 -7.38
N LYS A 213 -9.34 22.53 -8.01
CA LYS A 213 -8.01 23.17 -8.04
C LYS A 213 -7.59 23.56 -6.61
N LEU A 214 -6.33 23.31 -6.25
CA LEU A 214 -5.75 23.66 -4.93
C LEU A 214 -6.44 23.00 -3.71
N ASN A 215 -6.76 21.71 -3.79
CA ASN A 215 -7.32 20.95 -2.66
C ASN A 215 -6.30 20.58 -1.55
N GLY A 216 -5.01 20.93 -1.70
CA GLY A 216 -3.95 20.64 -0.72
C GLY A 216 -3.57 19.16 -0.56
N LEU A 217 -4.23 18.25 -1.30
CA LEU A 217 -4.00 16.80 -1.21
C LEU A 217 -2.60 16.41 -1.72
N GLY A 218 -2.15 17.04 -2.81
CA GLY A 218 -0.82 16.81 -3.38
C GLY A 218 0.29 17.10 -2.36
N ARG A 219 0.30 18.31 -1.80
CA ARG A 219 1.27 18.74 -0.79
C ARG A 219 1.24 17.86 0.46
N THR A 220 0.05 17.58 1.02
CA THR A 220 -0.08 16.76 2.22
C THR A 220 0.42 15.34 1.99
N SER A 221 0.11 14.78 0.81
CA SER A 221 0.57 13.45 0.46
C SER A 221 2.08 13.41 0.16
N LEU A 222 2.68 14.47 -0.35
CA LEU A 222 4.13 14.58 -0.52
C LEU A 222 4.82 14.58 0.85
N ILE A 223 4.36 15.41 1.78
CA ILE A 223 4.90 15.43 3.16
C ILE A 223 4.73 14.05 3.80
N ASN A 224 3.57 13.41 3.63
CA ASN A 224 3.35 12.06 4.13
C ASN A 224 4.27 11.00 3.49
N PHE A 225 4.70 11.20 2.26
CA PHE A 225 5.68 10.34 1.60
C PHE A 225 7.09 10.59 2.15
N LEU A 226 7.48 11.85 2.33
CA LEU A 226 8.77 12.22 2.93
C LEU A 226 8.93 11.64 4.34
N ILE A 227 7.88 11.69 5.17
CA ILE A 227 7.88 11.08 6.51
C ILE A 227 8.13 9.56 6.46
N THR A 228 7.82 8.89 5.35
CA THR A 228 8.07 7.44 5.22
C THR A 228 9.42 7.07 4.66
N LEU A 229 10.15 8.02 4.08
CA LEU A 229 11.45 7.75 3.48
C LEU A 229 12.47 7.17 4.46
N PRO A 230 12.59 7.62 5.73
CA PRO A 230 13.54 7.02 6.66
C PRO A 230 13.28 5.52 6.89
N ALA A 231 12.01 5.13 7.06
CA ALA A 231 11.66 3.73 7.24
C ALA A 231 11.93 2.90 5.98
N ILE A 232 11.53 3.40 4.80
CA ILE A 232 11.78 2.72 3.52
C ILE A 232 13.29 2.60 3.28
N GLY A 233 14.05 3.67 3.47
CA GLY A 233 15.50 3.70 3.27
C GLY A 233 16.22 2.74 4.21
N THR A 234 15.83 2.67 5.48
CA THR A 234 16.41 1.72 6.44
C THR A 234 16.09 0.27 6.07
N SER A 235 14.86 -0.02 5.61
CA SER A 235 14.49 -1.36 5.14
C SER A 235 15.26 -1.76 3.89
N LEU A 236 15.38 -0.85 2.91
CA LEU A 236 16.17 -1.09 1.69
C LEU A 236 17.66 -1.24 2.01
N TYR A 237 18.17 -0.49 2.98
CA TYR A 237 19.56 -0.61 3.44
C TYR A 237 19.85 -2.02 3.95
N PHE A 238 19.03 -2.58 4.83
CA PHE A 238 19.26 -3.94 5.34
C PHE A 238 19.16 -5.01 4.24
N ILE A 239 18.25 -4.83 3.28
CA ILE A 239 18.16 -5.72 2.12
C ILE A 239 19.43 -5.61 1.27
N ALA A 240 19.84 -4.40 0.91
CA ALA A 240 21.00 -4.15 0.06
C ALA A 240 22.32 -4.59 0.72
N ASP A 241 22.46 -4.37 2.03
CA ASP A 241 23.61 -4.79 2.83
C ASP A 241 23.76 -6.32 2.80
N TYR A 242 22.65 -7.04 3.02
CA TYR A 242 22.64 -8.50 2.90
C TYR A 242 22.96 -8.96 1.48
N LEU A 243 22.28 -8.41 0.47
CA LEU A 243 22.52 -8.79 -0.93
C LEU A 243 23.98 -8.55 -1.34
N ARG A 244 24.59 -7.44 -0.90
CA ARG A 244 26.01 -7.14 -1.15
C ARG A 244 26.94 -8.17 -0.49
N SER A 245 26.60 -8.67 0.69
CA SER A 245 27.40 -9.70 1.37
C SER A 245 27.40 -11.05 0.64
N MET A 246 26.44 -11.29 -0.25
CA MET A 246 26.36 -12.50 -1.07
C MET A 246 27.08 -12.37 -2.41
N MET A 247 27.47 -11.16 -2.83
CA MET A 247 28.09 -10.95 -4.14
C MET A 247 29.53 -11.45 -4.15
N VAL A 248 29.85 -12.28 -5.14
CA VAL A 248 31.16 -12.91 -5.33
C VAL A 248 31.98 -12.18 -6.41
N GLY A 249 31.34 -11.28 -7.17
CA GLY A 249 31.98 -10.48 -8.22
C GLY A 249 31.90 -11.11 -9.61
N ASP A 250 31.26 -12.28 -9.73
CA ASP A 250 30.88 -12.87 -11.02
C ASP A 250 29.45 -12.46 -11.37
N LEU A 251 29.27 -11.75 -12.49
CA LEU A 251 28.00 -11.13 -12.86
C LEU A 251 26.86 -12.15 -13.03
N GLN A 252 27.15 -13.34 -13.58
CA GLN A 252 26.12 -14.35 -13.85
C GLN A 252 25.67 -15.04 -12.58
N TRP A 253 26.61 -15.38 -11.70
CA TRP A 253 26.32 -15.93 -10.38
C TRP A 253 25.63 -14.92 -9.48
N ASP A 254 26.11 -13.69 -9.44
CA ASP A 254 25.52 -12.62 -8.64
C ASP A 254 24.08 -12.33 -9.11
N LEU A 255 23.83 -12.24 -10.41
CA LEU A 255 22.49 -11.99 -10.94
C LEU A 255 21.52 -13.14 -10.63
N THR A 256 21.96 -14.39 -10.79
CA THR A 256 21.16 -15.57 -10.44
C THR A 256 20.85 -15.62 -8.94
N MET A 257 21.84 -15.35 -8.08
CA MET A 257 21.67 -15.29 -6.63
C MET A 257 20.70 -14.18 -6.23
N LEU A 258 20.93 -12.95 -6.67
CA LEU A 258 20.08 -11.80 -6.36
C LEU A 258 18.63 -12.06 -6.76
N LEU A 259 18.39 -12.53 -7.99
CA LEU A 259 17.05 -12.79 -8.48
C LEU A 259 16.37 -13.95 -7.75
N THR A 260 17.12 -15.02 -7.44
CA THR A 260 16.57 -16.14 -6.66
C THR A 260 16.18 -15.65 -5.27
N THR A 261 17.09 -15.04 -4.52
CA THR A 261 16.84 -14.52 -3.17
C THR A 261 15.67 -13.53 -3.14
N LEU A 262 15.56 -12.64 -4.14
CA LEU A 262 14.46 -11.68 -4.23
C LEU A 262 13.10 -12.32 -4.58
N THR A 263 13.09 -13.33 -5.46
CA THR A 263 11.85 -13.99 -5.90
C THR A 263 11.34 -15.02 -4.90
N THR A 264 12.24 -15.69 -4.20
CA THR A 264 11.90 -16.65 -3.14
C THR A 264 11.81 -15.99 -1.77
N PHE A 265 12.16 -14.71 -1.62
CA PHE A 265 12.28 -14.05 -0.31
C PHE A 265 13.12 -14.90 0.67
N ASP A 266 14.28 -15.38 0.22
CA ASP A 266 15.16 -16.21 1.04
C ASP A 266 16.16 -15.35 1.82
N PHE A 267 15.63 -14.50 2.71
CA PHE A 267 16.44 -13.69 3.62
C PHE A 267 16.58 -14.39 4.98
N PRO A 268 17.73 -14.26 5.65
CA PRO A 268 17.87 -14.79 7.00
C PRO A 268 16.92 -14.06 7.96
N GLN A 269 16.46 -14.76 9.00
CA GLN A 269 15.52 -14.22 9.98
C GLN A 269 15.99 -12.90 10.58
N GLU A 270 17.30 -12.72 10.77
CA GLU A 270 17.88 -11.49 11.29
C GLU A 270 17.55 -10.27 10.42
N VAL A 271 17.57 -10.38 9.09
CA VAL A 271 17.22 -9.28 8.17
C VAL A 271 15.75 -8.90 8.36
N TYR A 272 14.85 -9.87 8.48
CA TYR A 272 13.44 -9.60 8.75
C TYR A 272 13.22 -8.93 10.11
N VAL A 273 13.91 -9.37 11.15
CA VAL A 273 13.82 -8.77 12.50
C VAL A 273 14.32 -7.33 12.47
N ARG A 274 15.46 -7.06 11.84
CA ARG A 274 16.01 -5.70 11.68
C ARG A 274 15.04 -4.78 10.92
N ILE A 275 14.46 -5.25 9.82
CA ILE A 275 13.42 -4.53 9.06
C ILE A 275 12.19 -4.28 9.95
N GLY A 276 11.74 -5.28 10.70
CA GLY A 276 10.60 -5.18 11.61
C GLY A 276 10.80 -4.11 12.68
N ILE A 277 11.97 -4.10 13.34
CA ILE A 277 12.35 -3.09 14.33
C ILE A 277 12.37 -1.69 13.69
N ALA A 278 12.98 -1.54 12.51
CA ALA A 278 13.01 -0.27 11.79
C ALA A 278 11.59 0.26 11.47
N LEU A 279 10.67 -0.61 11.05
CA LEU A 279 9.28 -0.23 10.79
C LEU A 279 8.53 0.14 12.09
N ILE A 280 8.77 -0.56 13.20
CA ILE A 280 8.15 -0.24 14.49
C ILE A 280 8.60 1.14 14.99
N ILE A 281 9.88 1.46 14.87
CA ILE A 281 10.43 2.73 15.38
C ILE A 281 10.17 3.88 14.42
N LEU A 282 10.48 3.71 13.13
CA LEU A 282 10.53 4.80 12.16
C LEU A 282 9.22 4.98 11.37
N TYR A 283 8.34 3.99 11.33
CA TYR A 283 7.10 4.05 10.53
C TYR A 283 5.85 4.09 11.39
N LEU A 284 5.73 3.15 12.34
CA LEU A 284 4.52 2.90 13.11
C LEU A 284 3.95 4.14 13.83
N PRO A 285 4.76 4.99 14.51
CA PRO A 285 4.25 6.18 15.21
C PRO A 285 3.56 7.16 14.27
N PHE A 286 4.01 7.24 13.02
CA PHE A 286 3.53 8.20 12.04
C PHE A 286 2.34 7.69 11.21
N VAL A 287 1.96 6.41 11.31
CA VAL A 287 0.93 5.81 10.44
C VAL A 287 -0.41 6.52 10.57
N LEU A 288 -0.94 6.64 11.79
CA LEU A 288 -2.26 7.22 12.01
C LEU A 288 -2.22 8.74 11.95
N TRP A 289 -1.13 9.37 12.41
CA TRP A 289 -0.93 10.81 12.29
C TRP A 289 -0.96 11.29 10.82
N ARG A 290 -0.22 10.64 9.92
CA ARG A 290 -0.25 10.96 8.47
C ARG A 290 -1.63 10.78 7.86
N LYS A 291 -2.35 9.73 8.27
CA LYS A 291 -3.73 9.49 7.83
C LYS A 291 -4.69 10.54 8.38
N ALA A 292 -4.50 11.01 9.61
CA ALA A 292 -5.28 12.09 10.21
C ALA A 292 -5.02 13.44 9.49
N ALA A 293 -3.79 13.73 9.08
CA ALA A 293 -3.48 14.90 8.27
C ALA A 293 -4.22 14.86 6.92
N LEU A 294 -4.28 13.70 6.27
CA LEU A 294 -5.10 13.50 5.06
C LEU A 294 -6.59 13.70 5.36
N ALA A 295 -7.11 13.13 6.46
CA ALA A 295 -8.50 13.33 6.87
C ALA A 295 -8.84 14.81 7.01
N HIS A 296 -7.95 15.60 7.64
CA HIS A 296 -8.11 17.05 7.78
C HIS A 296 -8.20 17.75 6.41
N THR A 297 -7.27 17.46 5.50
CA THR A 297 -7.26 18.08 4.17
C THR A 297 -8.48 17.73 3.33
N ILE A 298 -8.94 16.48 3.41
CA ILE A 298 -10.14 16.03 2.70
C ILE A 298 -11.38 16.73 3.26
N GLY A 299 -11.46 16.91 4.59
CA GLY A 299 -12.55 17.63 5.24
C GLY A 299 -12.61 19.10 4.82
N GLN A 300 -11.47 19.79 4.87
CA GLN A 300 -11.35 21.16 4.38
C GLN A 300 -11.76 21.28 2.90
N ALA A 301 -11.27 20.38 2.04
CA ALA A 301 -11.58 20.39 0.62
C ALA A 301 -13.05 20.11 0.34
N ALA A 302 -13.68 19.21 1.12
CA ALA A 302 -15.09 18.84 0.99
C ALA A 302 -16.03 20.00 1.33
N ILE A 303 -15.80 20.72 2.44
CA ILE A 303 -16.66 21.85 2.82
C ILE A 303 -16.68 22.93 1.75
N LYS A 304 -15.52 23.33 1.24
CA LYS A 304 -15.52 24.39 0.24
C LYS A 304 -15.87 23.89 -1.17
N ALA A 305 -16.15 22.60 -1.35
CA ALA A 305 -16.70 22.01 -2.58
C ALA A 305 -18.23 21.84 -2.50
N SER A 306 -18.82 21.98 -1.31
CA SER A 306 -20.27 22.09 -1.11
C SER A 306 -20.76 23.54 -1.05
N ARG A 307 -19.84 24.51 -1.13
CA ARG A 307 -20.12 25.93 -1.40
C ARG A 307 -19.90 26.17 -2.88
#